data_AF-A0A9Q1CTM4-F1
#
_entry.id   AF-A0A9Q1CTM4-F1
#
_cell.length_a   1.000
_cell.length_b   1.000
_cell.length_c   1.000
_cell.angle_alpha   90.00
_cell.angle_beta   90.00
_cell.angle_gamma   90.00
#
_symmetry.space_group_name_H-M   'P 1'
#
loop_
_entity.id
_entity.type
_entity.pdbx_description
1 polymer ?
#
loop_
_entity_poly.entity_id
_entity_poly.type
_entity_poly.pdbx_seq_one_letter_code
_entity_poly.pdbx_strand_id
1 'polypeptide(L)'
;MPLMQCNKRGGWDSGLGLIEAAGLGLIEAVGLGLIEAVGLGLIEAAGLGLIEAVGLGLIEAAGLGLIEAAGLGLIEAVGLGLIEAAGLSLIEAVGLSLIEAAGLGLIEAVGLGLIEAAGLGLIEAVGLGLIEAVGLSLIEAAGLGLIEAVGLGLIEAAGLGLIEAAGLGLIEAAGLGLIEAAGLGLIEAAGLGLIEAAGLGLIEAVGLGLIEAAGLGLIEAVGLGLIEAAGLGLIEAVGLGLIEAAGLGLIEAVGLGLIEAAGLGLIEAVGLGLIEAAGLGLIEAVGLGLIEAAGLGLIEAEPSYSTPEDPLSQQPSL
;
A
#
# COMPACT_ATOMS: atom_id res chain seq x y z
N MET A 1 12.10 -27.57 40.63
CA MET A 1 10.97 -26.92 39.96
C MET A 1 9.73 -27.73 40.30
N PRO A 2 8.67 -27.11 40.85
CA PRO A 2 7.40 -27.81 40.97
C PRO A 2 6.82 -28.02 39.57
N LEU A 3 6.47 -29.26 39.23
CA LEU A 3 5.71 -29.62 38.03
C LEU A 3 4.25 -29.77 38.46
N MET A 4 3.35 -29.00 37.86
CA MET A 4 1.91 -29.09 38.14
C MET A 4 1.21 -29.65 36.90
N GLN A 5 1.01 -30.97 36.86
CA GLN A 5 0.23 -31.63 35.81
C GLN A 5 -1.25 -31.54 36.15
N CYS A 6 -2.00 -30.68 35.47
CA CYS A 6 -3.41 -30.45 35.75
C CYS A 6 -4.30 -31.20 34.75
N ASN A 7 -4.68 -32.44 35.09
CA ASN A 7 -5.45 -33.31 34.18
C ASN A 7 -6.98 -33.12 34.26
N LYS A 8 -7.45 -32.08 34.97
CA LYS A 8 -8.81 -31.47 34.93
C LYS A 8 -8.95 -30.46 36.08
N ARG A 9 -9.31 -29.22 35.71
CA ARG A 9 -9.60 -28.03 36.55
C ARG A 9 -8.39 -27.23 37.06
N GLY A 10 -8.14 -26.09 36.40
CA GLY A 10 -7.60 -24.85 36.96
C GLY A 10 -6.27 -24.95 37.70
N GLY A 11 -5.16 -24.67 37.01
CA GLY A 11 -3.87 -24.42 37.65
C GLY A 11 -3.69 -22.92 37.90
N TRP A 12 -3.39 -22.54 39.14
CA TRP A 12 -3.03 -21.18 39.53
C TRP A 12 -1.59 -21.25 40.07
N ASP A 13 -0.64 -20.62 39.41
CA ASP A 13 0.73 -20.47 39.93
C ASP A 13 1.14 -18.99 39.99
N SER A 14 1.69 -18.60 41.14
CA SER A 14 2.21 -17.26 41.41
C SER A 14 3.68 -17.41 41.78
N GLY A 15 4.55 -17.54 40.76
CA GLY A 15 5.97 -17.86 40.94
C GLY A 15 6.68 -18.34 39.67
N LEU A 16 7.92 -18.80 39.83
CA LEU A 16 8.71 -19.48 38.79
C LEU A 16 8.18 -20.91 38.59
N GLY A 17 7.52 -21.21 37.47
CA GLY A 17 6.84 -22.50 37.27
C GLY A 17 6.65 -22.94 35.81
N LEU A 18 6.49 -24.26 35.62
CA LEU A 18 6.11 -24.89 34.35
C LEU A 18 4.72 -25.51 34.54
N ILE A 19 3.76 -25.12 33.69
CA ILE A 19 2.37 -25.56 33.74
C ILE A 19 2.06 -26.35 32.46
N GLU A 20 1.72 -27.63 32.61
CA GLU A 20 1.27 -28.50 31.51
C GLU A 20 -0.21 -28.83 31.68
N ALA A 21 -1.01 -28.60 30.63
CA ALA A 21 -2.42 -28.95 30.60
C ALA A 21 -2.82 -29.67 29.30
N ALA A 22 -3.64 -30.72 29.44
CA ALA A 22 -4.23 -31.42 28.31
C ALA A 22 -5.77 -31.51 28.48
N GLY A 23 -6.51 -31.24 27.40
CA GLY A 23 -7.96 -31.34 27.37
C GLY A 23 -8.67 -29.99 27.50
N LEU A 24 -9.63 -29.89 28.44
CA LEU A 24 -10.41 -28.68 28.71
C LEU A 24 -9.91 -28.00 29.98
N GLY A 25 -9.45 -26.76 29.90
CA GLY A 25 -8.88 -26.07 31.07
C GLY A 25 -8.74 -24.57 30.94
N LEU A 26 -8.67 -23.93 32.11
CA LEU A 26 -8.24 -22.54 32.27
C LEU A 26 -6.91 -22.57 33.03
N ILE A 27 -5.95 -21.79 32.55
CA ILE A 27 -4.61 -21.66 33.13
C ILE A 27 -4.38 -20.17 33.41
N GLU A 28 -4.06 -19.85 34.66
CA GLU A 28 -3.67 -18.50 35.07
C GLU A 28 -2.26 -18.53 35.65
N ALA A 29 -1.37 -17.69 35.12
CA ALA A 29 0.00 -17.59 35.58
C ALA A 29 0.45 -16.14 35.75
N VAL A 30 1.12 -15.84 36.86
CA VAL A 30 1.74 -14.53 37.11
C VAL A 30 3.21 -14.70 37.50
N GLY A 31 4.11 -14.03 36.79
CA GLY A 31 5.54 -14.01 37.08
C GLY A 31 6.40 -14.49 35.92
N LEU A 32 7.29 -15.45 36.18
CA LEU A 32 8.18 -16.04 35.18
C LEU A 32 7.73 -17.49 34.93
N GLY A 33 7.30 -17.85 33.72
CA GLY A 33 6.75 -19.20 33.52
C GLY A 33 6.68 -19.70 32.09
N LEU A 34 6.61 -21.03 31.97
CA LEU A 34 6.35 -21.75 30.73
C LEU A 34 4.99 -22.44 30.84
N ILE A 35 4.09 -22.18 29.89
CA ILE A 35 2.76 -22.79 29.82
C ILE A 35 2.67 -23.60 28.54
N GLU A 36 2.42 -24.91 28.68
CA GLU A 36 2.12 -25.83 27.59
C GLU A 36 0.66 -26.30 27.69
N ALA A 37 -0.12 -26.07 26.64
CA ALA A 37 -1.53 -26.45 26.59
C ALA A 37 -1.90 -27.18 25.29
N VAL A 38 -2.56 -28.33 25.40
CA VAL A 38 -3.11 -29.06 24.26
C VAL A 38 -4.61 -29.29 24.45
N GLY A 39 -5.43 -28.80 23.52
CA GLY A 39 -6.88 -29.03 23.51
C GLY A 39 -7.70 -27.75 23.42
N LEU A 40 -8.72 -27.63 24.28
CA LEU A 40 -9.60 -26.48 24.36
C LEU A 40 -9.29 -25.68 25.64
N GLY A 41 -8.76 -24.47 25.53
CA GLY A 41 -8.32 -23.77 26.74
C GLY A 41 -8.27 -22.25 26.68
N LEU A 42 -8.31 -21.66 27.88
CA LEU A 42 -8.07 -20.24 28.12
C LEU A 42 -6.77 -20.12 28.91
N ILE A 43 -5.81 -19.35 28.41
CA ILE A 43 -4.52 -19.08 29.05
C ILE A 43 -4.43 -17.59 29.34
N GLU A 44 -4.33 -17.22 30.61
CA GLU A 44 -4.03 -15.86 31.04
C GLU A 44 -2.64 -15.84 31.68
N ALA A 45 -1.74 -15.02 31.13
CA ALA A 45 -0.37 -14.90 31.60
C ALA A 45 0.05 -13.44 31.78
N ALA A 46 0.64 -13.11 32.93
CA ALA A 46 1.23 -11.80 33.18
C ALA A 46 2.69 -11.92 33.64
N GLY A 47 3.60 -11.23 32.98
CA GLY A 47 5.02 -11.15 33.33
C GLY A 47 5.95 -11.55 32.19
N LEU A 48 6.90 -12.44 32.49
CA LEU A 48 7.89 -12.95 31.55
C LEU A 48 7.56 -14.40 31.22
N GLY A 49 7.15 -14.74 30.01
CA GLY A 49 6.69 -16.12 29.77
C GLY A 49 6.74 -16.63 28.35
N LEU A 50 6.73 -17.95 28.25
CA LEU A 50 6.57 -18.70 27.01
C LEU A 50 5.24 -19.46 27.10
N ILE A 51 4.40 -19.30 26.09
CA ILE A 51 3.10 -19.98 25.98
C ILE A 51 3.10 -20.80 24.69
N GLU A 52 3.00 -22.12 24.82
CA GLU A 52 2.79 -23.05 23.71
C GLU A 52 1.37 -23.60 23.80
N ALA A 53 0.57 -23.39 22.76
CA ALA A 53 -0.82 -23.81 22.70
C ALA A 53 -1.16 -24.53 21.38
N VAL A 54 -1.71 -25.73 21.47
CA VAL A 54 -2.21 -26.48 20.31
C VAL A 54 -3.68 -26.82 20.48
N GLY A 55 -4.52 -26.35 19.55
CA GLY A 55 -5.94 -26.69 19.49
C GLY A 55 -6.85 -25.48 19.31
N LEU A 56 -7.85 -25.36 20.18
CA LEU A 56 -8.83 -24.28 20.17
C LEU A 56 -8.64 -23.44 21.43
N GLY A 57 -8.26 -22.17 21.33
CA GLY A 57 -7.97 -21.45 22.57
C GLY A 57 -7.95 -19.94 22.49
N LEU A 58 -8.02 -19.34 23.67
CA LEU A 58 -7.83 -17.91 23.90
C LEU A 58 -6.58 -17.75 24.76
N ILE A 59 -5.65 -16.91 24.30
CA ILE A 59 -4.41 -16.59 25.00
C ILE A 59 -4.40 -15.09 25.26
N GLU A 60 -4.41 -14.69 26.52
CA GLU A 60 -4.20 -13.33 26.98
C GLU A 60 -2.82 -13.25 27.65
N ALA A 61 -1.93 -12.41 27.12
CA ALA A 61 -0.58 -12.25 27.63
C ALA A 61 -0.23 -10.77 27.84
N ALA A 62 0.29 -10.44 29.02
CA ALA A 62 0.81 -9.11 29.33
C ALA A 62 2.26 -9.17 29.81
N GLY A 63 3.17 -8.40 29.22
CA GLY A 63 4.56 -8.29 29.66
C GLY A 63 5.57 -8.57 28.54
N LEU A 64 6.60 -9.38 28.82
CA LEU A 64 7.50 -9.87 27.76
C LEU A 64 7.28 -11.35 27.54
N GLY A 65 7.03 -11.76 26.30
CA GLY A 65 6.79 -13.18 26.09
C GLY A 65 6.83 -13.65 24.65
N LEU A 66 6.84 -14.97 24.54
CA LEU A 66 6.72 -15.70 23.30
C LEU A 66 5.42 -16.50 23.35
N ILE A 67 4.59 -16.38 22.32
CA ILE A 67 3.35 -17.12 22.17
C ILE A 67 3.45 -17.93 20.89
N GLU A 68 3.46 -19.26 21.00
CA GLU A 68 3.34 -20.19 19.89
C GLU A 68 1.96 -20.84 19.94
N ALA A 69 1.16 -20.62 18.90
CA ALA A 69 -0.21 -21.13 18.82
C ALA A 69 -0.47 -21.85 17.49
N ALA A 70 -1.03 -23.06 17.56
CA ALA A 70 -1.46 -23.81 16.39
C ALA A 70 -2.92 -24.26 16.50
N GLY A 71 -3.75 -23.97 15.50
CA GLY A 71 -5.15 -24.41 15.43
C GLY A 71 -6.12 -23.27 15.16
N LEU A 72 -7.22 -23.17 15.93
CA LEU A 72 -8.03 -21.95 15.93
C LEU A 72 -7.83 -21.21 17.24
N GLY A 73 -7.51 -19.92 17.18
CA GLY A 73 -7.33 -19.19 18.42
C GLY A 73 -7.42 -17.69 18.32
N LEU A 74 -7.63 -17.09 19.49
CA LEU A 74 -7.54 -15.65 19.74
C LEU A 74 -6.32 -15.42 20.61
N ILE A 75 -5.44 -14.52 20.19
CA ILE A 75 -4.23 -14.13 20.92
C ILE A 75 -4.30 -12.62 21.18
N GLU A 76 -4.40 -12.23 22.44
CA GLU A 76 -4.28 -10.85 22.90
C GLU A 76 -2.93 -10.69 23.62
N ALA A 77 -2.09 -9.79 23.12
CA ALA A 77 -0.76 -9.55 23.67
C ALA A 77 -0.50 -8.06 23.92
N VAL A 78 -0.07 -7.72 25.14
CA VAL A 78 0.31 -6.35 25.50
C VAL A 78 1.73 -6.34 26.06
N GLY A 79 2.63 -5.58 25.43
CA GLY A 79 4.02 -5.40 25.91
C GLY A 79 5.05 -5.59 24.81
N LEU A 80 6.14 -6.32 25.09
CA LEU A 80 7.10 -6.69 24.03
C LEU A 80 7.02 -8.20 23.80
N GLY A 81 6.67 -8.64 22.59
CA GLY A 81 6.42 -10.06 22.38
C GLY A 81 6.66 -10.56 20.98
N LEU A 82 6.86 -11.88 20.90
CA LEU A 82 6.87 -12.65 19.67
C LEU A 82 5.61 -13.52 19.66
N ILE A 83 4.83 -13.46 18.57
CA ILE A 83 3.63 -14.25 18.38
C ILE A 83 3.80 -15.05 17.10
N GLU A 84 3.86 -16.38 17.23
CA GLU A 84 3.82 -17.33 16.13
C GLU A 84 2.47 -18.02 16.12
N ALA A 85 1.71 -17.87 15.03
CA ALA A 85 0.38 -18.45 14.90
C ALA A 85 0.23 -19.23 13.59
N ALA A 86 -0.27 -20.46 13.67
CA ALA A 86 -0.59 -21.28 12.51
C ALA A 86 -2.06 -21.76 12.55
N GLY A 87 -2.78 -21.60 11.45
CA GLY A 87 -4.16 -22.06 11.29
C GLY A 87 -5.14 -20.92 11.10
N LEU A 88 -6.19 -20.87 11.91
CA LEU A 88 -7.21 -19.81 11.91
C LEU A 88 -7.03 -18.92 13.14
N SER A 89 -6.42 -17.76 12.99
CA SER A 89 -6.03 -16.92 14.14
C SER A 89 -6.63 -15.52 14.10
N LEU A 90 -6.97 -15.00 15.27
CA LEU A 90 -7.17 -13.58 15.53
C LEU A 90 -6.06 -13.14 16.47
N ILE A 91 -5.26 -12.16 16.08
CA ILE A 91 -4.12 -11.67 16.85
C ILE A 91 -4.32 -10.18 17.09
N GLU A 92 -4.38 -9.77 18.35
CA GLU A 92 -4.37 -8.38 18.78
C GLU A 92 -3.09 -8.12 19.57
N ALA A 93 -2.25 -7.20 19.10
CA ALA A 93 -0.98 -6.87 19.73
C ALA A 93 -0.82 -5.37 19.99
N VAL A 94 -0.45 -5.00 21.21
CA VAL A 94 -0.14 -3.61 21.59
C VAL A 94 1.26 -3.51 22.19
N GLY A 95 2.12 -2.68 21.60
CA GLY A 95 3.46 -2.41 22.13
C GLY A 95 4.55 -2.62 21.09
N LEU A 96 5.53 -3.48 21.40
CA LEU A 96 6.60 -3.88 20.47
C LEU A 96 6.42 -5.36 20.11
N SER A 97 5.89 -5.65 18.93
CA SER A 97 5.53 -7.02 18.54
C SER A 97 6.23 -7.49 17.28
N LEU A 98 6.68 -8.75 17.30
CA LEU A 98 6.96 -9.55 16.11
C LEU A 98 5.82 -10.55 15.97
N ILE A 99 5.11 -10.53 14.85
CA ILE A 99 3.97 -11.43 14.58
C ILE A 99 4.28 -12.21 13.32
N GLU A 100 4.34 -13.54 13.43
CA GLU A 100 4.43 -14.47 12.32
C GLU A 100 3.14 -15.29 12.27
N ALA A 101 2.37 -15.14 11.20
CA ALA A 101 1.07 -15.81 11.04
C ALA A 101 0.98 -16.57 9.73
N ALA A 102 0.58 -17.84 9.80
CA ALA A 102 0.35 -18.68 8.62
C ALA A 102 -1.06 -19.27 8.60
N GLY A 103 -1.77 -19.11 7.49
CA GLY A 103 -3.10 -19.68 7.27
C GLY A 103 -4.16 -18.62 7.01
N LEU A 104 -5.25 -18.66 7.78
CA LEU A 104 -6.34 -17.70 7.73
C LEU A 104 -6.25 -16.81 8.97
N GLY A 105 -6.12 -15.49 8.80
CA GLY A 105 -5.80 -14.62 9.93
C GLY A 105 -6.44 -13.25 9.89
N LEU A 106 -6.68 -12.69 11.07
CA LEU A 106 -6.83 -11.25 11.27
C LEU A 106 -5.76 -10.82 12.29
N ILE A 107 -4.97 -9.83 11.92
CA ILE A 107 -3.90 -9.28 12.76
C ILE A 107 -4.18 -7.79 12.96
N GLU A 108 -4.36 -7.38 14.21
CA GLU A 108 -4.43 -5.99 14.64
C GLU A 108 -3.19 -5.68 15.48
N ALA A 109 -2.39 -4.69 15.06
CA ALA A 109 -1.18 -4.31 15.76
C ALA A 109 -1.10 -2.80 15.98
N VAL A 110 -0.83 -2.38 17.22
CA VAL A 110 -0.62 -0.97 17.58
C VAL A 110 0.73 -0.79 18.26
N GLY A 111 1.57 0.07 17.67
CA GLY A 111 2.86 0.48 18.25
C GLY A 111 4.02 0.30 17.29
N LEU A 112 5.06 -0.40 17.75
CA LEU A 112 6.22 -0.76 16.94
C LEU A 112 6.12 -2.23 16.56
N GLY A 113 6.25 -2.60 15.30
CA GLY A 113 6.19 -4.02 15.01
C GLY A 113 6.63 -4.46 13.62
N LEU A 114 6.79 -5.77 13.52
CA LEU A 114 7.00 -6.49 12.28
C LEU A 114 5.91 -7.56 12.20
N ILE A 115 5.18 -7.59 11.09
CA ILE A 115 4.12 -8.56 10.80
C ILE A 115 4.52 -9.33 9.55
N GLU A 116 4.73 -10.63 9.67
CA GLU A 116 4.88 -11.57 8.57
C GLU A 116 3.62 -12.43 8.49
N ALA A 117 2.91 -12.36 7.37
CA ALA A 117 1.66 -13.08 7.16
C ALA A 117 1.66 -13.87 5.86
N ALA A 118 1.38 -15.16 5.94
CA ALA A 118 1.26 -16.03 4.77
C ALA A 118 -0.12 -16.69 4.71
N GLY A 119 -0.83 -16.52 3.58
CA GLY A 119 -2.11 -17.17 3.31
C GLY A 119 -3.22 -16.18 2.99
N LEU A 120 -4.31 -16.24 3.76
CA LEU A 120 -5.51 -15.44 3.57
C LEU A 120 -5.72 -14.57 4.79
N GLY A 121 -5.56 -13.25 4.69
CA GLY A 121 -5.63 -12.46 5.92
C GLY A 121 -5.97 -10.99 5.75
N LEU A 122 -6.36 -10.42 6.88
CA LEU A 122 -6.54 -8.99 7.09
C LEU A 122 -5.49 -8.53 8.10
N ILE A 123 -4.76 -7.48 7.78
CA ILE A 123 -3.74 -6.88 8.63
C ILE A 123 -4.10 -5.41 8.83
N GLU A 124 -4.35 -5.02 10.07
CA GLU A 124 -4.54 -3.64 10.50
C GLU A 124 -3.36 -3.26 11.39
N ALA A 125 -2.61 -2.22 10.99
CA ALA A 125 -1.43 -1.79 11.73
C ALA A 125 -1.39 -0.26 11.92
N VAL A 126 -1.16 0.18 13.16
CA VAL A 126 -1.01 1.59 13.51
C VAL A 126 0.30 1.83 14.25
N GLY A 127 1.15 2.70 13.71
CA GLY A 127 2.38 3.13 14.37
C GLY A 127 3.60 3.09 13.47
N LEU A 128 4.71 2.51 13.95
CA LEU A 128 5.90 2.29 13.11
C LEU A 128 6.08 0.80 12.85
N GLY A 129 6.16 0.38 11.59
CA GLY A 129 6.34 -1.04 11.36
C GLY A 129 6.64 -1.47 9.95
N LEU A 130 6.87 -2.77 9.83
CA LEU A 130 7.07 -3.49 8.58
C LEU A 130 5.98 -4.56 8.48
N ILE A 131 5.32 -4.63 7.34
CA ILE A 131 4.31 -5.65 7.03
C ILE A 131 4.79 -6.41 5.79
N GLU A 132 5.03 -7.70 5.93
CA GLU A 132 5.28 -8.64 4.84
C GLU A 132 4.09 -9.57 4.70
N ALA A 133 3.44 -9.58 3.54
CA ALA A 133 2.26 -10.39 3.29
C ALA A 133 2.37 -11.19 1.98
N VAL A 134 2.10 -12.50 2.05
CA VAL A 134 2.08 -13.38 0.88
C VAL A 134 0.75 -14.11 0.78
N GLY A 135 0.05 -13.99 -0.36
CA GLY A 135 -1.20 -14.71 -0.62
C GLY A 135 -2.36 -13.80 -1.01
N LEU A 136 -3.54 -13.98 -0.40
CA LEU A 136 -4.64 -13.02 -0.53
C LEU A 136 -4.71 -12.17 0.74
N SER A 137 -4.34 -10.89 0.64
CA SER A 137 -4.24 -10.00 1.80
C SER A 137 -5.05 -8.72 1.63
N LEU A 138 -5.63 -8.24 2.73
CA LEU A 138 -6.07 -6.86 2.89
C LEU A 138 -5.19 -6.24 3.96
N ILE A 139 -4.51 -5.14 3.63
CA ILE A 139 -3.60 -4.45 4.54
C ILE A 139 -4.11 -3.02 4.70
N GLU A 140 -4.39 -2.63 5.93
CA GLU A 140 -4.65 -1.24 6.32
C GLU A 140 -3.54 -0.80 7.27
N ALA A 141 -2.80 0.24 6.91
CA ALA A 141 -1.65 0.72 7.67
C ALA A 141 -1.68 2.24 7.86
N ALA A 142 -1.48 2.68 9.10
CA ALA A 142 -1.37 4.11 9.41
C ALA A 142 -0.08 4.41 10.21
N GLY A 143 0.71 5.38 9.75
CA GLY A 143 1.89 5.87 10.46
C GLY A 143 3.14 5.90 9.59
N LEU A 144 4.26 5.36 10.11
CA LEU A 144 5.51 5.24 9.35
C LEU A 144 5.81 3.78 9.07
N GLY A 145 5.90 3.35 7.82
CA GLY A 145 6.15 1.94 7.60
C GLY A 145 6.56 1.53 6.21
N LEU A 146 6.85 0.24 6.11
CA LEU A 146 7.13 -0.47 4.88
C LEU A 146 6.10 -1.59 4.74
N ILE A 147 5.46 -1.68 3.58
CA ILE A 147 4.53 -2.76 3.23
C ILE A 147 5.09 -3.50 2.03
N GLU A 148 5.37 -4.78 2.18
CA GLU A 148 5.75 -5.70 1.11
C GLU A 148 4.62 -6.72 0.94
N ALA A 149 4.01 -6.76 -0.25
CA ALA A 149 2.88 -7.65 -0.53
C ALA A 149 3.07 -8.42 -1.83
N VAL A 150 2.92 -9.74 -1.78
CA VAL A 150 2.98 -10.63 -2.95
C VAL A 150 1.71 -11.45 -3.08
N GLY A 151 1.04 -11.35 -4.23
CA GLY A 151 -0.13 -12.17 -4.56
C GLY A 151 -1.33 -11.34 -5.01
N LEU A 152 -2.49 -11.60 -4.42
CA LEU A 152 -3.66 -10.75 -4.64
C LEU A 152 -3.92 -9.91 -3.40
N GLY A 153 -4.20 -8.62 -3.55
CA GLY A 153 -4.52 -7.85 -2.36
C GLY A 153 -5.00 -6.44 -2.56
N LEU A 154 -5.41 -5.85 -1.45
CA LEU A 154 -5.69 -4.44 -1.30
C LEU A 154 -4.78 -3.89 -0.21
N ILE A 155 -4.10 -2.79 -0.51
CA ILE A 155 -3.26 -2.05 0.44
C ILE A 155 -3.86 -0.66 0.57
N GLU A 156 -4.27 -0.29 1.77
CA GLU A 156 -4.64 1.08 2.15
C GLU A 156 -3.59 1.59 3.15
N ALA A 157 -2.90 2.67 2.80
CA ALA A 157 -1.80 3.19 3.60
C ALA A 157 -1.90 4.71 3.79
N ALA A 158 -1.79 5.17 5.04
CA ALA A 158 -1.78 6.59 5.37
C ALA A 158 -0.53 6.96 6.20
N GLY A 159 0.20 7.99 5.77
CA GLY A 159 1.33 8.54 6.52
C GLY A 159 2.62 8.64 5.69
N LEU A 160 3.75 8.21 6.25
CA LEU A 160 5.00 8.13 5.50
C LEU A 160 5.41 6.69 5.27
N GLY A 161 5.66 6.28 4.03
CA GLY A 161 6.03 4.89 3.84
C GLY A 161 6.50 4.49 2.45
N LEU A 162 6.90 3.23 2.38
CA LEU A 162 7.20 2.53 1.14
C LEU A 162 6.19 1.38 1.00
N ILE A 163 5.62 1.24 -0.18
CA ILE A 163 4.76 0.12 -0.55
C ILE A 163 5.43 -0.59 -1.72
N GLU A 164 5.79 -1.85 -1.56
CA GLU A 164 6.23 -2.74 -2.63
C GLU A 164 5.17 -3.82 -2.82
N ALA A 165 4.61 -3.92 -4.02
CA ALA A 165 3.53 -4.85 -4.32
C ALA A 165 3.78 -5.60 -5.63
N ALA A 166 3.66 -6.94 -5.59
CA ALA A 166 3.77 -7.79 -6.76
C ALA A 166 2.54 -8.70 -6.92
N GLY A 167 1.88 -8.64 -8.08
CA GLY A 167 0.76 -9.52 -8.42
C GLY A 167 -0.47 -8.80 -8.94
N LEU A 168 -1.66 -9.13 -8.42
CA LEU A 168 -2.88 -8.38 -8.76
C LEU A 168 -3.38 -7.61 -7.56
N GLY A 169 -3.54 -6.30 -7.66
CA GLY A 169 -4.01 -5.56 -6.49
C GLY A 169 -4.44 -4.13 -6.71
N LEU A 170 -4.97 -3.56 -5.63
CA LEU A 170 -5.27 -2.15 -5.49
C LEU A 170 -4.37 -1.59 -4.40
N ILE A 171 -3.77 -0.44 -4.66
CA ILE A 171 -3.00 0.33 -3.69
C ILE A 171 -3.65 1.70 -3.56
N GLU A 172 -4.12 2.04 -2.37
CA GLU A 172 -4.56 3.38 -2.00
C GLU A 172 -3.57 3.94 -0.98
N ALA A 173 -2.94 5.08 -1.30
CA ALA A 173 -1.90 5.67 -0.47
C ALA A 173 -2.11 7.17 -0.28
N ALA A 174 -2.08 7.63 0.97
CA ALA A 174 -2.17 9.04 1.32
C ALA A 174 -0.99 9.49 2.18
N GLY A 175 -0.28 10.54 1.75
CA GLY A 175 0.80 11.16 2.54
C GLY A 175 2.10 11.33 1.77
N LEU A 176 3.24 10.97 2.37
CA LEU A 176 4.54 10.99 1.68
C LEU A 176 5.05 9.58 1.46
N GLY A 177 5.27 9.16 0.22
CA GLY A 177 5.73 7.78 0.05
C GLY A 177 6.27 7.42 -1.31
N LEU A 178 6.79 6.20 -1.37
CA LEU A 178 7.17 5.51 -2.58
C LEU A 178 6.25 4.31 -2.76
N ILE A 179 5.72 4.14 -3.97
CA ILE A 179 4.93 2.97 -4.36
C ILE A 179 5.68 2.29 -5.50
N GLU A 180 6.12 1.06 -5.30
CA GLU A 180 6.65 0.19 -6.35
C GLU A 180 5.66 -0.95 -6.58
N ALA A 181 5.15 -1.07 -7.79
CA ALA A 181 4.10 -2.03 -8.13
C ALA A 181 4.42 -2.80 -9.41
N ALA A 182 4.39 -4.12 -9.36
CA ALA A 182 4.58 -4.99 -10.51
C ALA A 182 3.39 -5.94 -10.71
N GLY A 183 2.81 -5.95 -11.90
CA GLY A 183 1.74 -6.89 -12.26
C GLY A 183 0.49 -6.21 -12.83
N LEU A 184 -0.70 -6.60 -12.38
CA LEU A 184 -1.94 -5.95 -12.78
C LEU A 184 -2.55 -5.18 -11.62
N GLY A 185 -2.80 -3.90 -11.75
CA GLY A 185 -3.36 -3.19 -10.60
C GLY A 185 -3.84 -1.79 -10.84
N LEU A 186 -4.39 -1.23 -9.77
CA LEU A 186 -4.81 0.15 -9.66
C LEU A 186 -4.01 0.79 -8.52
N ILE A 187 -3.41 1.94 -8.78
CA ILE A 187 -2.71 2.74 -7.78
C ILE A 187 -3.42 4.09 -7.67
N GLU A 188 -3.99 4.37 -6.51
CA GLU A 188 -4.51 5.67 -6.13
C GLU A 188 -3.57 6.30 -5.09
N ALA A 189 -2.99 7.45 -5.42
CA ALA A 189 -2.02 8.12 -4.56
C ALA A 189 -2.35 9.61 -4.37
N ALA A 190 -2.37 10.06 -3.11
CA ALA A 190 -2.57 11.46 -2.76
C ALA A 190 -1.44 11.98 -1.86
N GLY A 191 -0.80 13.08 -2.25
CA GLY A 191 0.22 13.76 -1.43
C GLY A 191 1.52 14.01 -2.17
N LEU A 192 2.66 13.72 -1.53
CA LEU A 192 3.97 13.81 -2.19
C LEU A 192 4.57 12.43 -2.38
N GLY A 193 4.90 12.03 -3.60
CA GLY A 193 5.43 10.68 -3.75
C GLY A 193 6.05 10.35 -5.08
N LEU A 194 6.60 9.15 -5.11
CA LEU A 194 7.11 8.50 -6.31
C LEU A 194 6.29 7.22 -6.52
N ILE A 195 5.81 7.02 -7.75
CA ILE A 195 5.11 5.82 -8.16
C ILE A 195 5.93 5.18 -9.28
N GLU A 196 6.42 3.97 -9.05
CA GLU A 196 7.05 3.10 -10.04
C GLU A 196 6.10 1.93 -10.30
N ALA A 197 5.64 1.78 -11.54
CA ALA A 197 4.67 0.76 -11.91
C ALA A 197 5.08 0.01 -13.18
N ALA A 198 5.08 -1.32 -13.12
CA ALA A 198 5.36 -2.18 -14.26
C ALA A 198 4.23 -3.19 -14.49
N GLY A 199 3.69 -3.26 -15.71
CA GLY A 199 2.68 -4.26 -16.10
C GLY A 199 1.44 -3.67 -16.74
N LEU A 200 0.24 -4.11 -16.31
CA LEU A 200 -1.02 -3.52 -16.79
C LEU A 200 -1.73 -2.79 -15.65
N GLY A 201 -1.99 -1.50 -15.78
CA GLY A 201 -2.63 -0.82 -14.66
C GLY A 201 -3.18 0.56 -14.93
N LEU A 202 -3.81 1.08 -13.89
CA LEU A 202 -4.31 2.44 -13.81
C LEU A 202 -3.59 3.12 -12.64
N ILE A 203 -3.06 4.31 -12.87
CA ILE A 203 -2.44 5.15 -11.84
C ILE A 203 -3.23 6.45 -11.77
N GLU A 204 -3.85 6.73 -10.62
CA GLU A 204 -4.40 8.04 -10.28
C GLU A 204 -3.51 8.68 -9.22
N ALA A 205 -3.00 9.88 -9.51
CA ALA A 205 -2.12 10.59 -8.61
C ALA A 205 -2.55 12.05 -8.44
N VAL A 206 -2.67 12.49 -7.18
CA VAL A 206 -2.99 13.88 -6.83
C VAL A 206 -1.92 14.45 -5.92
N GLY A 207 -1.27 15.55 -6.33
CA GLY A 207 -0.34 16.28 -5.49
C GLY A 207 0.99 16.59 -6.17
N LEU A 208 2.11 16.36 -5.48
CA LEU A 208 3.44 16.53 -6.07
C LEU A 208 4.12 15.19 -6.25
N GLY A 209 4.57 14.83 -7.45
CA GLY A 209 5.21 13.53 -7.58
C GLY A 209 5.89 13.23 -8.88
N LEU A 210 6.53 12.07 -8.88
CA LEU A 210 7.07 11.43 -10.07
C LEU A 210 6.29 10.13 -10.29
N ILE A 211 5.86 9.90 -11.52
CA ILE A 211 5.24 8.64 -11.95
C ILE A 211 6.14 8.05 -13.03
N GLU A 212 6.70 6.88 -12.79
CA GLU A 212 7.38 6.06 -13.78
C GLU A 212 6.53 4.82 -14.06
N ALA A 213 6.10 4.64 -15.30
CA ALA A 213 5.21 3.55 -15.68
C ALA A 213 5.71 2.83 -16.93
N ALA A 214 5.79 1.50 -16.86
CA ALA A 214 6.17 0.64 -17.98
C ALA A 214 5.10 -0.42 -18.25
N GLY A 215 4.60 -0.52 -19.48
CA GLY A 215 3.67 -1.57 -19.91
C GLY A 215 2.41 -1.04 -20.59
N LEU A 216 1.24 -1.56 -20.22
CA LEU A 216 -0.04 -1.05 -20.72
C LEU A 216 -0.81 -0.32 -19.62
N GLY A 217 -1.15 0.94 -19.79
CA GLY A 217 -1.86 1.60 -18.70
C GLY A 217 -2.47 2.94 -18.99
N LEU A 218 -3.18 3.42 -17.98
CA LEU A 218 -3.77 4.75 -17.93
C LEU A 218 -3.14 5.47 -16.74
N ILE A 219 -2.64 6.69 -16.97
CA ILE A 219 -2.11 7.56 -15.94
C ILE A 219 -2.96 8.82 -15.89
N GLU A 220 -3.63 9.04 -14.78
CA GLU A 220 -4.33 10.28 -14.44
C GLU A 220 -3.55 11.01 -13.34
N ALA A 221 -3.08 12.21 -13.63
CA ALA A 221 -2.25 12.98 -12.71
C ALA A 221 -2.75 14.42 -12.56
N VAL A 222 -2.95 14.87 -11.32
CA VAL A 222 -3.35 16.25 -10.99
C VAL A 222 -2.36 16.87 -10.02
N GLY A 223 -1.74 17.98 -10.41
CA GLY A 223 -0.87 18.76 -9.53
C GLY A 223 0.45 19.16 -10.18
N LEU A 224 1.56 18.98 -9.47
CA LEU A 224 2.89 19.23 -10.05
C LEU A 224 3.68 17.93 -10.14
N GLY A 225 4.20 17.59 -11.32
CA GLY A 225 4.94 16.33 -11.40
C GLY A 225 5.67 16.06 -12.69
N LEU A 226 6.39 14.96 -12.65
CA LEU A 226 7.00 14.34 -13.82
C LEU A 226 6.29 13.01 -14.07
N ILE A 227 5.90 12.77 -15.32
CA ILE A 227 5.36 11.48 -15.75
C ILE A 227 6.33 10.93 -16.80
N GLU A 228 6.93 9.79 -16.52
CA GLU A 228 7.69 9.00 -17.47
C GLU A 228 6.92 7.72 -17.77
N ALA A 229 6.55 7.51 -19.03
CA ALA A 229 5.72 6.38 -19.44
C ALA A 229 6.30 5.68 -20.66
N ALA A 230 6.46 4.36 -20.58
CA ALA A 230 6.92 3.52 -21.69
C ALA A 230 5.93 2.39 -21.99
N GLY A 231 5.49 2.25 -23.23
CA GLY A 231 4.64 1.14 -23.68
C GLY A 231 3.39 1.59 -24.42
N LEU A 232 2.22 1.02 -24.10
CA LEU A 232 0.95 1.49 -24.66
C LEU A 232 0.11 2.15 -23.59
N GLY A 233 -0.33 3.38 -23.78
CA GLY A 233 -1.13 4.00 -22.73
C GLY A 233 -1.80 5.30 -23.06
N LEU A 234 -2.57 5.75 -22.08
CA LEU A 234 -3.22 7.05 -22.07
C LEU A 234 -2.67 7.81 -20.86
N ILE A 235 -2.24 9.05 -21.08
CA ILE A 235 -1.77 9.95 -20.03
C ILE A 235 -2.70 11.16 -20.02
N GLU A 236 -3.42 11.35 -18.93
CA GLU A 236 -4.21 12.54 -18.62
C GLU A 236 -3.50 13.30 -17.50
N ALA A 237 -3.07 14.53 -17.77
CA ALA A 237 -2.32 15.34 -16.82
C ALA A 237 -2.90 16.75 -16.71
N VAL A 238 -3.17 17.19 -15.47
CA VAL A 238 -3.65 18.54 -15.17
C VAL A 238 -2.73 19.23 -14.17
N GLY A 239 -2.14 20.37 -14.54
CA GLY A 239 -1.35 21.20 -13.65
C GLY A 239 -0.03 21.66 -14.24
N LEU A 240 1.06 21.58 -13.47
CA LEU A 240 2.40 21.92 -13.98
C LEU A 240 3.29 20.69 -14.03
N GLY A 241 3.83 20.35 -15.19
CA GLY A 241 4.63 19.13 -15.23
C GLY A 241 5.42 18.90 -16.49
N LEU A 242 6.16 17.82 -16.45
CA LEU A 242 6.87 17.25 -17.59
C LEU A 242 6.28 15.88 -17.87
N ILE A 243 5.96 15.61 -19.13
CA ILE A 243 5.48 14.31 -19.59
C ILE A 243 6.49 13.79 -20.60
N GLU A 244 7.17 12.70 -20.27
CA GLU A 244 8.00 11.91 -21.16
C GLU A 244 7.27 10.61 -21.48
N ALA A 245 6.96 10.39 -22.75
CA ALA A 245 6.20 9.22 -23.20
C ALA A 245 6.88 8.54 -24.39
N ALA A 246 7.08 7.23 -24.29
CA ALA A 246 7.64 6.41 -25.37
C ALA A 246 6.73 5.23 -25.70
N GLY A 247 6.34 5.07 -26.96
CA GLY A 247 5.58 3.91 -27.44
C GLY A 247 4.32 4.30 -28.21
N LEU A 248 3.18 3.64 -27.93
CA LEU A 248 1.90 3.99 -28.57
C LEU A 248 0.94 4.59 -27.56
N GLY A 249 0.48 5.82 -27.75
CA GLY A 249 -0.41 6.38 -26.74
C GLY A 249 -1.12 7.65 -27.10
N LEU A 250 -1.96 8.07 -26.16
CA LEU A 250 -2.65 9.35 -26.17
C LEU A 250 -2.16 10.14 -24.97
N ILE A 251 -1.80 11.41 -25.19
CA ILE A 251 -1.43 12.35 -24.14
C ILE A 251 -2.42 13.50 -24.16
N GLU A 252 -3.18 13.65 -23.09
CA GLU A 252 -4.04 14.79 -22.80
C GLU A 252 -3.42 15.59 -21.65
N ALA A 253 -3.05 16.84 -21.93
CA ALA A 253 -2.37 17.69 -20.96
C ALA A 253 -3.02 19.08 -20.86
N VAL A 254 -3.35 19.50 -19.64
CA VAL A 254 -3.91 20.82 -19.35
C VAL A 254 -3.04 21.55 -18.33
N GLY A 255 -2.51 22.72 -18.70
CA GLY A 255 -1.79 23.60 -17.78
C GLY A 255 -0.47 24.13 -18.34
N LEU A 256 0.59 24.10 -17.54
CA LEU A 256 1.93 24.51 -18.01
C LEU A 256 2.89 23.35 -17.99
N GLY A 257 3.55 23.07 -19.10
CA GLY A 257 4.44 21.92 -19.10
C GLY A 257 5.26 21.71 -20.33
N LEU A 258 6.04 20.64 -20.28
CA LEU A 258 6.81 20.12 -21.39
C LEU A 258 6.27 18.72 -21.69
N ILE A 259 5.99 18.45 -22.96
CA ILE A 259 5.60 17.12 -23.44
C ILE A 259 6.68 16.65 -24.41
N GLU A 260 7.39 15.59 -24.04
CA GLU A 260 8.32 14.85 -24.87
C GLU A 260 7.69 13.51 -25.22
N ALA A 261 7.39 13.29 -26.49
CA ALA A 261 6.73 12.07 -26.96
C ALA A 261 7.48 11.41 -28.11
N ALA A 262 7.75 10.12 -27.99
CA ALA A 262 8.39 9.31 -29.02
C ALA A 262 7.54 8.08 -29.38
N GLY A 263 7.22 7.89 -30.66
CA GLY A 263 6.52 6.69 -31.16
C GLY A 263 5.29 7.02 -32.00
N LEU A 264 4.17 6.33 -31.76
CA LEU A 264 2.91 6.63 -32.46
C LEU A 264 1.85 7.14 -31.49
N GLY A 265 1.27 8.31 -31.72
CA GLY A 265 0.31 8.80 -30.77
C GLY A 265 -0.47 10.04 -31.15
N LEU A 266 -1.36 10.41 -30.24
CA LEU A 266 -2.11 11.65 -30.27
C LEU A 266 -1.66 12.49 -29.07
N ILE A 267 -1.40 13.77 -29.30
CA ILE A 267 -1.10 14.72 -28.24
C ILE A 267 -2.15 15.83 -28.31
N GLU A 268 -2.94 15.96 -27.27
CA GLU A 268 -3.88 17.05 -27.04
C GLU A 268 -3.38 17.89 -25.86
N ALA A 269 -3.03 19.15 -26.11
CA ALA A 269 -2.44 20.02 -25.10
C ALA A 269 -3.14 21.37 -25.03
N VAL A 270 -3.55 21.78 -23.83
CA VAL A 270 -4.18 23.08 -23.56
C VAL A 270 -3.36 23.86 -22.52
N GLY A 271 -2.85 25.03 -22.90
CA GLY A 271 -2.16 25.96 -21.99
C GLY A 271 -0.86 26.54 -22.55
N LEU A 272 0.19 26.65 -21.73
CA LEU A 272 1.49 27.16 -22.17
C LEU A 272 2.55 26.07 -22.01
N GLY A 273 3.25 25.73 -23.07
CA GLY A 273 4.21 24.64 -22.97
C GLY A 273 5.09 24.46 -24.19
N LEU A 274 5.98 23.50 -24.09
CA LEU A 274 6.77 22.99 -25.21
C LEU A 274 6.29 21.59 -25.52
N ILE A 275 6.07 21.30 -26.80
CA ILE A 275 5.76 19.95 -27.28
C ILE A 275 6.89 19.53 -28.21
N GLU A 276 7.62 18.49 -27.84
CA GLU A 276 8.62 17.82 -28.67
C GLU A 276 8.10 16.42 -29.00
N ALA A 277 7.85 16.15 -30.28
CA ALA A 277 7.29 14.88 -30.73
C ALA A 277 8.15 14.24 -31.83
N ALA A 278 8.48 12.97 -31.67
CA ALA A 278 9.20 12.17 -32.66
C ALA A 278 8.39 10.93 -33.07
N GLY A 279 8.13 10.73 -34.37
CA GLY A 279 7.43 9.53 -34.88
C GLY A 279 6.20 9.84 -35.73
N LEU A 280 5.11 9.07 -35.59
CA LEU A 280 3.88 9.33 -36.35
C LEU A 280 2.73 9.70 -35.43
N GLY A 281 2.08 10.83 -35.67
CA GLY A 281 1.00 11.23 -34.78
C GLY A 281 0.20 12.45 -35.23
N LEU A 282 -0.78 12.80 -34.42
CA LEU A 282 -1.45 14.10 -34.49
C LEU A 282 -1.10 14.89 -33.24
N ILE A 283 -0.86 16.18 -33.41
CA ILE A 283 -0.66 17.12 -32.32
C ILE A 283 -1.75 18.18 -32.46
N GLU A 284 -2.61 18.28 -31.46
CA GLU A 284 -3.57 19.36 -31.29
C GLU A 284 -3.16 20.19 -30.06
N ALA A 285 -2.90 21.47 -30.27
CA ALA A 285 -2.46 22.36 -29.20
C ALA A 285 -3.24 23.67 -29.19
N VAL A 286 -3.77 24.04 -28.02
CA VAL A 286 -4.48 25.30 -27.80
C VAL A 286 -3.75 26.12 -26.74
N GLY A 287 -3.28 27.32 -27.11
CA GLY A 287 -2.57 28.22 -26.20
C GLY A 287 -1.27 28.79 -26.80
N LEU A 288 -0.25 29.07 -25.97
CA LEU A 288 0.97 29.78 -26.41
C LEU A 288 2.26 28.93 -26.35
N GLY A 289 2.29 27.77 -26.98
CA GLY A 289 3.48 26.92 -26.96
C GLY A 289 4.41 27.05 -28.16
N LEU A 290 5.58 26.39 -28.05
CA LEU A 290 6.32 25.95 -29.24
C LEU A 290 6.05 24.47 -29.46
N ILE A 291 5.95 24.08 -30.73
CA ILE A 291 5.80 22.68 -31.15
C ILE A 291 6.96 22.36 -32.07
N GLU A 292 7.76 21.37 -31.69
CA GLU A 292 8.78 20.74 -32.52
C GLU A 292 8.35 19.30 -32.82
N ALA A 293 8.30 18.95 -34.10
CA ALA A 293 7.88 17.62 -34.53
C ALA A 293 8.85 17.05 -35.57
N ALA A 294 9.35 15.84 -35.30
CA ALA A 294 10.23 15.08 -36.16
C ALA A 294 9.57 13.75 -36.58
N GLY A 295 8.96 13.73 -37.76
CA GLY A 295 8.32 12.53 -38.30
C GLY A 295 7.18 12.84 -39.27
N LEU A 296 6.22 11.91 -39.46
CA LEU A 296 5.05 12.16 -40.31
C LEU A 296 3.81 12.31 -39.43
N GLY A 297 3.19 13.49 -39.45
CA GLY A 297 2.01 13.77 -38.65
C GLY A 297 1.28 15.03 -39.12
N LEU A 298 0.13 15.31 -38.52
CA LEU A 298 -0.53 16.62 -38.63
C LEU A 298 -0.35 17.38 -37.33
N ILE A 299 -0.23 18.70 -37.46
CA ILE A 299 -0.13 19.62 -36.34
C ILE A 299 -1.21 20.68 -36.52
N GLU A 300 -2.11 20.76 -35.55
CA GLU A 300 -3.12 21.80 -35.42
C GLU A 300 -2.79 22.63 -34.18
N ALA A 301 -2.61 23.95 -34.37
CA ALA A 301 -2.25 24.86 -33.29
C ALA A 301 -3.14 26.09 -33.32
N GLU A 302 -3.99 26.25 -32.29
CA GLU A 302 -4.86 27.41 -32.13
C GLU A 302 -4.30 28.38 -31.06
N PRO A 303 -3.78 29.55 -31.46
CA PRO A 303 -3.41 30.58 -30.50
C PRO A 303 -4.64 31.19 -29.83
N SER A 304 -4.64 31.30 -28.50
CA SER A 304 -5.73 31.92 -27.73
C SER A 304 -5.75 33.45 -27.93
N TYR A 305 -6.29 33.94 -29.03
CA TYR A 305 -6.58 35.36 -29.20
C TYR A 305 -8.00 35.66 -28.72
N SER A 306 -8.15 36.33 -27.58
CA SER A 306 -9.33 37.17 -27.37
C SER A 306 -9.20 38.37 -28.32
N THR A 307 -9.92 38.38 -29.43
CA THR A 307 -10.00 39.58 -30.26
C THR A 307 -10.59 40.72 -29.41
N PRO A 308 -9.88 41.85 -29.21
CA PRO A 308 -10.55 43.04 -28.70
C PRO A 308 -11.57 43.43 -29.78
N GLU A 309 -12.85 43.50 -29.43
CA GLU A 309 -13.86 44.12 -30.29
C GLU A 309 -13.33 45.50 -30.74
N ASP A 310 -13.19 45.69 -32.05
CA ASP A 310 -12.73 46.93 -32.66
C ASP A 310 -13.72 48.06 -32.30
N PRO A 311 -13.34 49.05 -31.46
CA PRO A 311 -14.26 50.13 -31.06
C PRO A 311 -14.64 51.06 -32.22
N LEU A 312 -14.03 50.91 -33.40
CA LEU A 312 -14.23 51.80 -34.55
C LEU A 312 -15.32 51.34 -35.53
N SER A 313 -15.95 50.19 -35.30
CA SER A 313 -17.03 49.67 -36.16
C SER A 313 -18.41 50.33 -35.94
N GLN A 314 -18.54 51.27 -35.00
CA GLN A 314 -19.77 52.03 -34.76
C GLN A 314 -19.60 53.53 -35.02
N GLN A 315 -19.40 53.93 -36.29
CA GLN A 315 -19.76 55.28 -36.72
C GLN A 315 -20.69 55.22 -37.94
N PRO A 316 -21.96 55.68 -37.83
CA PRO A 316 -22.86 55.76 -38.95
C PRO A 316 -22.42 56.87 -39.90
N SER A 317 -22.52 56.57 -41.19
CA SER A 317 -22.29 57.48 -42.32
C SER A 317 -23.11 58.77 -42.20
N LEU A 318 -22.42 59.92 -42.32
CA LEU A 318 -22.98 61.22 -42.67
C LEU A 318 -22.22 61.78 -43.88
#